data_AF-A0A969X0Y4-F1
#
_entry.id   AF-A0A969X0Y4-F1
#
_cell.length_a   1.000
_cell.length_b   1.000
_cell.length_c   1.000
_cell.angle_alpha   90.00
_cell.angle_beta   90.00
_cell.angle_gamma   90.00
#
_symmetry.space_group_name_H-M   'P 1'
#
loop_
_entity.id
_entity.type
_entity.pdbx_description
1 polymer ?
#
loop_
_entity_poly.entity_id
_entity_poly.type
_entity_poly.pdbx_seq_one_letter_code
_entity_poly.pdbx_strand_id
1 'polypeptide(L)'
;MTDLELYKFIKECDVEWKWEKFDGEEYNDIVMFISTQNIDEFQELIKDYLDAKGFYKCNLKTDCIAVRMCAICDFYDIDMDKVFCG
;
A
#
# COMPACT_ATOMS: atom_id res chain seq x y z
N MET A 1 7.36 -6.81 -6.30
CA MET A 1 6.37 -7.31 -5.35
C MET A 1 5.36 -8.21 -6.05
N THR A 2 5.00 -9.33 -5.42
CA THR A 2 3.92 -10.26 -5.83
C THR A 2 2.75 -10.22 -4.84
N ASP A 3 1.59 -10.77 -5.22
CA ASP A 3 0.41 -10.93 -4.33
C ASP A 3 0.79 -11.52 -2.96
N LEU A 4 1.61 -12.58 -2.97
CA LEU A 4 2.03 -13.30 -1.76
C LEU A 4 2.96 -12.48 -0.87
N GLU A 5 3.87 -11.70 -1.46
CA GLU A 5 4.78 -10.82 -0.72
C GLU A 5 4.00 -9.70 -0.03
N LEU A 6 3.06 -9.07 -0.74
CA LEU A 6 2.18 -8.05 -0.17
C LEU A 6 1.31 -8.62 0.95
N TYR A 7 0.70 -9.80 0.72
CA TYR A 7 -0.10 -10.48 1.74
C TYR A 7 0.72 -10.82 3.00
N LYS A 8 1.94 -11.35 2.83
CA LYS A 8 2.84 -11.63 3.96
C LYS A 8 3.18 -10.37 4.74
N PHE A 9 3.58 -9.31 4.05
CA PHE A 9 3.86 -8.02 4.68
C PHE A 9 2.66 -7.53 5.50
N ILE A 10 1.45 -7.58 4.95
CA ILE A 10 0.22 -7.19 5.66
C ILE A 10 0.03 -8.01 6.94
N LYS A 11 0.24 -9.33 6.89
CA LYS A 11 0.02 -10.23 8.03
C LYS A 11 1.13 -10.20 9.08
N GLU A 12 2.39 -10.14 8.67
CA GLU A 12 3.55 -10.17 9.56
C GLU A 12 3.75 -8.84 10.27
N CYS A 13 3.45 -7.73 9.58
CA CYS A 13 3.57 -6.38 10.13
C CYS A 13 2.27 -5.84 10.75
N ASP A 14 1.22 -6.66 10.83
CA ASP A 14 -0.13 -6.31 11.32
C ASP A 14 -0.67 -5.01 10.70
N VAL A 15 -0.58 -4.91 9.37
CA VAL A 15 -0.92 -3.66 8.66
C VAL A 15 -2.43 -3.50 8.59
N GLU A 16 -2.92 -2.43 9.21
CA GLU A 16 -4.30 -2.00 9.05
C GLU A 16 -4.54 -1.47 7.63
N TRP A 17 -5.68 -1.84 7.04
CA TRP A 17 -6.10 -1.34 5.75
C TRP A 17 -7.62 -1.24 5.65
N LYS A 18 -8.10 -0.40 4.73
CA LYS A 18 -9.52 -0.28 4.43
C LYS A 18 -9.78 0.10 2.98
N TRP A 19 -10.92 -0.34 2.46
CA TRP A 19 -11.48 0.20 1.23
C TRP A 19 -12.05 1.60 1.50
N GLU A 20 -11.58 2.58 0.74
CA GLU A 20 -12.02 3.97 0.84
C GLU A 20 -12.48 4.49 -0.52
N LYS A 21 -13.59 5.22 -0.51
CA LYS A 21 -14.07 5.95 -1.68
C LYS A 21 -13.51 7.37 -1.64
N PHE A 22 -12.84 7.79 -2.71
CA PHE A 22 -12.31 9.14 -2.85
C PHE A 22 -13.24 10.01 -3.69
N ASP A 23 -13.46 11.25 -3.25
CA ASP A 23 -14.32 12.19 -3.96
C ASP A 23 -13.75 12.50 -5.35
N GLY A 24 -14.58 12.32 -6.38
CA GLY A 24 -14.20 12.51 -7.77
C GLY A 24 -13.57 11.28 -8.46
N GLU A 25 -13.48 10.14 -7.76
CA GLU A 25 -13.02 8.88 -8.35
C GLU A 25 -14.17 7.89 -8.55
N GLU A 26 -14.12 7.16 -9.68
CA GLU A 26 -15.13 6.15 -10.04
C GLU A 26 -14.98 4.85 -9.24
N TYR A 27 -13.78 4.58 -8.73
CA TYR A 27 -13.43 3.31 -8.10
C TYR A 27 -13.03 3.52 -6.63
N ASN A 28 -13.27 2.49 -5.82
CA ASN A 28 -12.72 2.45 -4.46
C ASN A 28 -11.23 2.11 -4.53
N ASP A 29 -10.46 2.66 -3.60
CA ASP A 29 -9.04 2.34 -3.42
C ASP A 29 -8.85 1.70 -2.05
N ILE A 30 -7.70 1.09 -1.85
CA ILE A 30 -7.28 0.57 -0.56
C ILE A 30 -6.29 1.55 0.05
N VAL A 31 -6.59 1.95 1.28
CA VAL A 31 -5.68 2.73 2.10
C VAL A 31 -5.04 1.82 3.12
N MET A 32 -3.73 1.62 3.01
CA MET A 32 -2.91 0.95 4.02
C MET A 32 -2.34 1.98 5.00
N PHE A 33 -2.31 1.62 6.28
CA PHE A 33 -1.71 2.41 7.36
C PHE A 33 -0.39 1.77 7.77
N ILE A 34 0.71 2.25 7.21
CA ILE A 34 2.05 1.71 7.47
C ILE A 34 2.62 2.38 8.71
N SER A 35 2.81 1.61 9.78
CA SER A 35 3.51 2.09 10.98
C SER A 35 4.92 2.59 10.62
N THR A 36 5.38 3.64 11.31
CA THR A 36 6.74 4.19 11.18
C THR A 36 7.83 3.13 11.33
N GLN A 37 7.59 2.09 12.12
CA GLN A 37 8.52 0.98 12.34
C GLN A 37 8.66 0.07 11.11
N ASN A 38 7.65 0.05 10.24
CA ASN A 38 7.58 -0.83 9.06
C ASN A 38 7.82 -0.06 7.75
N ILE A 39 8.18 1.23 7.81
CA ILE A 39 8.38 2.07 6.62
C ILE A 39 9.55 1.54 5.78
N ASP A 40 10.67 1.17 6.39
CA ASP A 40 11.85 0.70 5.65
C ASP A 40 11.56 -0.61 4.91
N GLU A 41 10.85 -1.52 5.56
CA GLU A 41 10.41 -2.78 4.95
C GLU A 41 9.42 -2.55 3.81
N PHE A 42 8.46 -1.64 4.02
CA PHE A 42 7.52 -1.25 2.96
C PHE A 42 8.24 -0.59 1.78
N GLN A 43 9.21 0.29 2.04
CA GLN A 43 9.97 0.97 0.99
C GLN A 43 10.75 -0.01 0.13
N GLU A 44 11.40 -1.00 0.73
CA GLU A 44 12.07 -2.06 -0.04
C GLU A 44 11.06 -2.91 -0.82
N LEU A 45 9.87 -3.17 -0.26
CA LEU A 45 8.81 -3.91 -0.94
C LEU A 45 8.31 -3.19 -2.21
N ILE A 46 8.19 -1.85 -2.17
CA ILE A 46 7.70 -1.02 -3.29
C ILE A 46 8.83 -0.31 -4.06
N LYS A 47 10.07 -0.76 -3.93
CA LYS A 47 11.25 -0.06 -4.47
C LYS A 47 11.18 0.20 -5.97
N ASP A 48 10.82 -0.82 -6.76
CA ASP A 48 10.74 -0.67 -8.22
C ASP A 48 9.68 0.37 -8.63
N TYR A 49 8.58 0.46 -7.87
CA TYR A 49 7.56 1.49 -8.07
C TYR A 49 8.11 2.88 -7.76
N LEU A 50 8.84 3.04 -6.65
CA LEU A 50 9.47 4.31 -6.26
C LEU A 50 10.54 4.75 -7.27
N ASP A 51 11.35 3.83 -7.77
CA ASP A 51 12.37 4.12 -8.78
C ASP A 51 11.73 4.53 -10.12
N ALA A 52 10.57 3.97 -10.47
CA ALA A 52 9.87 4.28 -11.72
C ALA A 52 9.01 5.57 -11.65
N LYS A 53 8.38 5.85 -10.51
CA LYS A 53 7.40 6.95 -10.36
C LYS A 53 7.90 8.13 -9.52
N GLY A 54 8.99 7.93 -8.78
CA GLY A 54 9.51 8.91 -7.82
C GLY A 54 8.71 8.94 -6.51
N PHE A 55 9.19 9.76 -5.56
CA PHE A 55 8.54 9.94 -4.27
C PHE A 55 7.37 10.93 -4.35
N TYR A 56 6.21 10.50 -3.87
CA TYR A 56 5.09 11.39 -3.61
C TYR A 56 5.26 12.07 -2.24
N LYS A 57 4.67 13.26 -2.09
CA LYS A 57 4.63 13.95 -0.80
C LYS A 57 3.84 13.10 0.19
N CYS A 58 4.54 12.58 1.19
CA CYS A 58 3.95 11.82 2.29
C CYS A 58 3.81 12.73 3.52
N ASN A 59 2.67 12.65 4.21
CA ASN A 59 2.48 13.30 5.51
C ASN A 59 2.39 12.21 6.58
N LEU A 60 3.22 12.33 7.61
CA LEU A 60 3.15 11.47 8.78
C LEU A 60 1.98 11.88 9.67
N LYS A 61 1.22 10.90 10.18
CA LYS A 61 0.17 11.13 11.17
C LYS A 61 0.38 10.23 12.38
N THR A 62 0.60 10.85 13.54
CA THR A 62 0.87 10.21 14.85
C THR A 62 2.10 9.29 14.83
N ASP A 63 1.99 8.14 14.17
CA ASP A 63 2.93 7.04 14.14
C ASP A 63 2.84 6.19 12.85
N CYS A 64 2.06 6.61 11.86
CA CYS A 64 1.91 5.91 10.59
C CYS A 64 1.86 6.86 9.39
N ILE A 65 2.01 6.27 8.20
CA ILE A 65 1.71 6.89 6.91
C ILE A 65 0.49 6.18 6.29
N ALA A 66 -0.34 6.94 5.58
CA ALA A 66 -1.45 6.39 4.80
C ALA A 66 -1.03 6.29 3.33
N VAL A 67 -1.14 5.11 2.74
CA VAL A 67 -0.73 4.83 1.36
C VAL A 67 -1.90 4.27 0.58
N ARG A 68 -2.16 4.89 -0.58
CA ARG A 68 -3.13 4.39 -1.56
C ARG A 68 -2.47 3.29 -2.39
N MET A 69 -3.14 2.14 -2.51
CA MET A 69 -2.52 0.94 -3.07
C MET A 69 -2.86 0.66 -4.52
N CYS A 70 -3.96 1.20 -5.07
CA CYS A 70 -4.39 0.90 -6.44
C CYS A 70 -3.27 1.12 -7.47
N ALA A 71 -2.64 2.30 -7.48
CA ALA A 71 -1.54 2.59 -8.42
C ALA A 71 -0.27 1.72 -8.19
N ILE A 72 -0.05 1.26 -6.97
CA ILE A 72 1.08 0.38 -6.62
C ILE A 72 0.77 -1.05 -7.09
N CYS A 73 -0.43 -1.56 -6.78
CA CYS A 73 -0.89 -2.88 -7.21
C CYS A 73 -0.95 -2.97 -8.74
N ASP A 74 -1.48 -1.96 -9.42
CA ASP A 74 -1.52 -1.88 -10.89
C ASP A 74 -0.11 -1.96 -11.51
N PHE A 75 0.89 -1.33 -10.88
CA PHE A 75 2.27 -1.37 -11.36
C PHE A 75 2.87 -2.79 -11.29
N TYR A 76 2.48 -3.57 -10.29
CA TYR A 76 2.97 -4.94 -10.08
C TYR A 76 2.04 -6.02 -10.65
N ASP A 77 0.97 -5.65 -11.36
CA ASP A 77 -0.07 -6.58 -11.86
C ASP A 77 -0.71 -7.43 -10.75
N ILE A 78 -0.94 -6.78 -9.58
CA ILE A 78 -1.50 -7.40 -8.38
C ILE A 78 -3.02 -7.23 -8.36
N ASP A 79 -3.71 -8.36 -8.20
CA ASP A 79 -5.16 -8.37 -8.01
C ASP A 79 -5.49 -8.05 -6.54
N MET A 80 -5.96 -6.83 -6.29
CA MET A 80 -6.31 -6.35 -4.95
C MET A 80 -7.32 -7.27 -4.24
N ASP A 81 -8.26 -7.88 -4.98
CA ASP A 81 -9.25 -8.76 -4.36
C ASP A 81 -8.59 -10.03 -3.80
N LYS A 82 -7.48 -10.51 -4.37
CA LYS A 82 -6.76 -11.68 -3.82
C LYS A 82 -5.99 -11.38 -2.53
N VAL A 83 -5.57 -10.13 -2.36
CA VAL A 83 -4.74 -9.72 -1.23
C VAL A 83 -5.60 -9.19 -0.08
N PHE A 84 -6.66 -8.46 -0.41
CA PHE A 84 -7.47 -7.68 0.52
C PHE A 84 -8.93 -8.16 0.61
N CYS A 85 -9.27 -9.34 0.09
CA CYS A 85 -10.50 -10.05 0.50
C CYS A 85 -10.18 -11.02 1.64
N GLY A 86 -10.50 -10.60 2.86
CA GLY A 86 -10.48 -11.40 4.09
C GLY A 86 -11.61 -11.01 5.00
#